data_AF-A0A931N5K8-F1
#
_entry.id   AF-A0A931N5K8-F1
#
_cell.length_a   1.000
_cell.length_b   1.000
_cell.length_c   1.000
_cell.angle_alpha   90.00
_cell.angle_beta   90.00
_cell.angle_gamma   90.00
#
_symmetry.space_group_name_H-M   'P 1'
#
loop_
_entity.id
_entity.type
_entity.pdbx_description
1 polymer ?
#
loop_
_entity_poly.entity_id
_entity_poly.type
_entity_poly.pdbx_seq_one_letter_code
_entity_poly.pdbx_strand_id
1 'polypeptide(L)' 'MLEWMLREMMADRKIWSGTELARLLQEKANYKLSAPSISALISGKPKQMKAETLDALCTALDCKPSDLWNHTPTPSLREA' A
#
# COMPACT_ATOMS: atom_id res chain seq x y z
N MET A 1 10.55 -13.18 -2.05
CA MET A 1 10.68 -11.73 -1.78
C MET A 1 9.29 -11.10 -1.74
N LEU A 2 9.04 -10.19 -0.78
CA LEU A 2 7.76 -9.48 -0.66
C LEU A 2 7.96 -8.00 -0.98
N GLU A 3 7.34 -7.55 -2.05
CA GLU A 3 7.49 -6.24 -2.65
C GLU A 3 6.27 -5.36 -2.35
N TRP A 4 6.52 -4.07 -2.19
CA TRP A 4 5.51 -3.09 -1.83
C TRP A 4 5.14 -2.27 -3.07
N MET A 5 3.88 -2.38 -3.49
CA MET A 5 3.38 -1.85 -4.77
C MET A 5 2.50 -0.62 -4.63
N LEU A 6 2.47 0.02 -3.46
CA LEU A 6 1.60 1.19 -3.23
C LEU A 6 1.84 2.30 -4.27
N ARG A 7 3.09 2.57 -4.64
CA ARG A 7 3.41 3.61 -5.63
C ARG A 7 2.79 3.31 -7.01
N GLU A 8 2.85 2.06 -7.45
CA GLU A 8 2.25 1.62 -8.72
C GLU A 8 0.73 1.74 -8.66
N MET A 9 0.11 1.28 -7.56
CA MET A 9 -1.34 1.38 -7.36
C MET A 9 -1.84 2.82 -7.26
N MET A 10 -1.04 3.71 -6.69
CA MET A 10 -1.32 5.14 -6.67
C MET A 10 -1.23 5.74 -8.08
N ALA A 11 -0.21 5.37 -8.86
CA ALA A 11 -0.03 5.85 -10.23
C ALA A 11 -1.18 5.42 -11.16
N ASP A 12 -1.61 4.15 -11.07
CA ASP A 12 -2.76 3.61 -11.81
C ASP A 12 -4.04 4.44 -11.56
N ARG A 13 -4.21 4.91 -10.32
CA ARG A 13 -5.36 5.73 -9.88
C ARG A 13 -5.15 7.23 -10.02
N LYS A 14 -4.08 7.65 -10.70
CA LYS A 14 -3.70 9.07 -10.91
C LYS A 14 -3.46 9.84 -9.61
N ILE A 15 -3.02 9.17 -8.56
CA ILE A 15 -2.69 9.75 -7.26
C ILE A 15 -1.18 9.98 -7.22
N TRP A 16 -0.76 11.24 -7.27
CA TRP A 16 0.66 11.59 -7.34
C TRP A 16 1.22 12.19 -6.04
N SER A 17 0.37 12.43 -5.05
CA SER A 17 0.73 13.10 -3.80
C SER A 17 0.21 12.34 -2.59
N GLY A 18 1.00 12.35 -1.50
CA GLY A 18 0.57 11.83 -0.21
C GLY A 18 -0.63 12.57 0.38
N THR A 19 -0.80 13.86 0.06
CA THR A 19 -1.98 14.63 0.50
C THR A 19 -3.27 14.11 -0.15
N GLU A 20 -3.22 13.78 -1.44
CA GLU A 20 -4.35 13.19 -2.16
C GLU A 20 -4.70 11.81 -1.60
N LEU A 21 -3.68 10.99 -1.30
CA LEU A 21 -3.89 9.70 -0.64
C LEU A 21 -4.51 9.88 0.75
N ALA A 22 -4.04 10.85 1.54
CA ALA A 22 -4.59 11.17 2.86
C ALA A 22 -6.07 11.52 2.78
N ARG A 23 -6.40 12.36 1.79
CA ARG A 23 -7.77 12.80 1.52
C ARG A 23 -8.66 11.62 1.16
N LEU A 24 -8.22 10.75 0.25
CA LEU A 24 -8.96 9.54 -0.15
C LEU A 24 -9.16 8.56 1.01
N LEU A 25 -8.14 8.35 1.85
CA LEU A 25 -8.25 7.53 3.05
C LEU A 25 -9.31 8.06 4.02
N GLN A 26 -9.35 9.38 4.19
CA GLN A 26 -10.35 10.00 5.06
C GLN A 26 -11.75 9.99 4.44
N GLU A 27 -11.89 10.27 3.14
CA GLU A 27 -13.18 10.35 2.47
C GLU A 27 -13.83 8.97 2.25
N LYS A 28 -13.04 7.94 1.90
CA LYS A 28 -13.57 6.61 1.54
C LYS A 28 -13.49 5.60 2.67
N ALA A 29 -12.42 5.62 3.46
CA ALA A 29 -12.19 4.64 4.52
C ALA A 29 -12.42 5.21 5.93
N ASN A 30 -12.81 6.49 6.03
CA ASN A 30 -12.92 7.21 7.30
C ASN A 30 -11.66 7.08 8.18
N TYR A 31 -10.49 6.99 7.53
CA TYR A 31 -9.22 6.68 8.18
C TYR A 31 -8.24 7.84 8.01
N LYS A 32 -7.68 8.31 9.12
CA LYS A 32 -6.70 9.42 9.12
C LYS A 32 -5.30 8.90 9.40
N LEU A 33 -4.37 9.21 8.50
CA LEU A 33 -2.94 9.02 8.70
C LEU A 33 -2.22 10.36 8.77
N SER A 34 -1.17 10.41 9.58
CA SER A 34 -0.26 11.55 9.64
C SER A 34 0.56 11.64 8.35
N ALA A 35 0.85 12.87 7.90
CA ALA A 35 1.72 13.12 6.74
C ALA A 35 3.05 12.33 6.74
N PRO A 36 3.82 12.23 7.85
CA PRO A 36 5.03 11.40 7.90
C PRO A 36 4.77 9.92 7.68
N SER A 37 3.65 9.38 8.20
CA SER A 37 3.27 7.97 8.00
C SER A 37 2.95 7.68 6.55
N ILE A 38 2.22 8.60 5.90
CA ILE A 38 1.90 8.48 4.46
C ILE A 38 3.17 8.56 3.62
N SER A 39 4.04 9.53 3.90
CA SER A 39 5.32 9.66 3.19
C SER A 39 6.17 8.39 3.32
N ALA A 40 6.22 7.79 4.52
CA ALA A 40 6.93 6.54 4.74
C ALA A 40 6.35 5.38 3.91
N LEU A 41 5.01 5.27 3.84
CA LEU A 41 4.33 4.25 3.02
C LEU A 41 4.62 4.44 1.53
N ILE A 42 4.66 5.67 1.03
CA ILE A 42 4.91 5.94 -0.41
C ILE A 42 6.38 5.74 -0.76
N SER A 43 7.28 6.04 0.17
CA SER A 43 8.73 6.00 -0.07
C SER A 43 9.30 4.59 -0.01
N GLY A 44 8.64 3.66 0.67
CA GLY A 44 9.14 2.28 0.73
C GLY A 44 8.27 1.34 1.54
N LYS A 45 8.72 0.08 1.59
CA LYS A 45 8.05 -0.99 2.32
C LYS A 45 7.99 -0.67 3.83
N PRO A 46 6.79 -0.64 4.44
CA PRO A 46 6.68 -0.44 5.87
C PRO A 46 7.29 -1.62 6.65
N LYS A 47 8.00 -1.33 7.74
CA LYS A 47 8.50 -2.36 8.67
C LYS A 47 7.35 -3.02 9.44
N GLN A 48 6.33 -2.24 9.77
CA GLN A 48 5.14 -2.68 10.48
C GLN A 48 3.94 -1.85 9.99
N MET A 49 2.80 -2.52 9.81
CA MET A 49 1.56 -1.89 9.39
C MET A 49 0.39 -2.58 10.08
N LYS A 50 -0.60 -1.80 10.51
CA LYS A 50 -1.83 -2.34 11.09
C LYS A 50 -2.74 -2.88 9.99
N ALA A 51 -3.50 -3.93 10.30
CA ALA A 51 -4.51 -4.47 9.38
C ALA A 51 -5.53 -3.39 8.98
N GLU A 52 -5.95 -2.54 9.92
CA GLU A 52 -6.85 -1.41 9.65
C GLU A 52 -6.27 -0.41 8.63
N THR A 53 -4.95 -0.15 8.68
CA THR A 53 -4.31 0.73 7.70
C THR A 53 -4.29 0.09 6.31
N LEU A 54 -4.05 -1.23 6.25
CA LEU A 54 -4.08 -1.97 4.98
C LEU A 54 -5.49 -1.98 4.40
N ASP A 55 -6.51 -2.26 5.22
CA ASP A 55 -7.92 -2.24 4.83
C ASP A 55 -8.36 -0.87 4.34
N ALA A 56 -7.95 0.20 5.04
CA ALA A 56 -8.23 1.56 4.62
C ALA A 56 -7.57 1.91 3.28
N LEU A 57 -6.32 1.50 3.06
CA LEU A 57 -5.64 1.66 1.77
C LEU A 57 -6.37 0.91 0.67
N CYS A 58 -6.75 -0.36 0.90
CA CYS A 58 -7.53 -1.16 -0.03
C CYS A 58 -8.87 -0.50 -0.37
N THR A 59 -9.56 0.07 0.61
CA THR A 59 -10.84 0.77 0.42
C THR A 59 -10.66 2.10 -0.33
N ALA A 60 -9.68 2.91 0.05
CA ALA A 60 -9.41 4.20 -0.57
C ALA A 60 -8.97 4.06 -2.03
N LEU A 61 -8.10 3.09 -2.27
CA LEU A 61 -7.58 2.69 -3.56
C LEU A 61 -8.40 1.57 -4.17
N ASP A 62 -9.63 1.27 -3.72
CA ASP A 62 -10.55 0.25 -4.28
C ASP A 62 -9.83 -0.99 -4.88
N CYS A 63 -8.86 -1.53 -4.15
CA CYS A 63 -7.97 -2.61 -4.58
C CYS A 63 -7.90 -3.70 -3.52
N LYS A 64 -7.26 -4.82 -3.84
CA LYS A 64 -7.07 -5.92 -2.90
C LYS A 64 -5.73 -5.78 -2.18
N PRO A 65 -5.57 -6.40 -0.99
CA PRO A 65 -4.29 -6.45 -0.30
C PRO A 65 -3.17 -7.06 -1.14
N SER A 66 -3.52 -8.00 -2.03
CA SER A 66 -2.60 -8.63 -2.97
C SER A 66 -2.07 -7.68 -4.05
N ASP A 67 -2.81 -6.62 -4.38
CA ASP A 67 -2.36 -5.61 -5.34
C ASP A 67 -1.34 -4.66 -4.70
N LEU A 68 -1.39 -4.48 -3.38
CA LEU A 68 -0.43 -3.69 -2.62
C LEU A 68 0.84 -4.48 -2.26
N TRP A 69 0.72 -5.80 -2.15
CA TRP A 69 1.78 -6.72 -1.75
C TRP A 69 2.02 -7.80 -2.79
N ASN A 70 3.11 -7.67 -3.54
CA ASN A 70 3.52 -8.72 -4.46
C ASN A 70 4.46 -9.70 -3.77
N HIS A 71 4.04 -10.97 -3.71
CA HIS A 71 4.87 -12.05 -3.17
C HIS A 71 5.48 -12.86 -4.31
N THR A 72 6.78 -12.70 -4.49
CA THR A 72 7.56 -13.52 -5.42
C THR A 72 8.18 -14.67 -4.62
N PRO A 73 7.75 -15.93 -4.78
CA PRO A 73 8.39 -17.04 -4.09
C PRO A 73 9.86 -17.11 -4.52
N THR A 74 10.77 -17.27 -3.56
CA THR A 74 12.16 -17.59 -3.90
C THR A 74 12.14 -18.99 -4.52
N PRO A 75 12.70 -19.21 -5.72
CA PRO A 75 12.74 -20.54 -6.31
C PRO A 75 13.46 -21.46 -5.34
N SER A 76 12.72 -22.38 -4.75
CA SER A 76 13.29 -23.43 -3.92
C SER A 76 14.03 -24.39 -4.84
N LEU A 77 15.36 -24.43 -4.75
CA LEU A 77 16.20 -25.47 -5.35
C LEU A 77 15.91 -26.83 -4.67
N ARG A 78 14.77 -27.41 -5.03
CA ARG A 78 14.43 -28.83 -4.96
C ARG A 78 13.61 -29.00 -6.23
N GLU A 79 14.09 -29.66 -7.27
CA GLU A 79 14.46 -31.07 -7.30
C GLU A 79 15.69 -31.31 -8.20
N ALA A 80 16.61 -32.15 -7.72
CA ALA A 80 17.65 -32.83 -8.47
C ALA A 80 17.45 -34.33 -8.30
#